data_AF-A0AB33E8T1-F1
#
_entry.id   AF-A0AB33E8T1-F1
#
_cell.length_a   1.000
_cell.length_b   1.000
_cell.length_c   1.000
_cell.angle_alpha   90.00
_cell.angle_beta   90.00
_cell.angle_gamma   90.00
#
_symmetry.space_group_name_H-M   'P 1'
#
loop_
_entity.id
_entity.type
_entity.pdbx_description
1 polymer ?
#
loop_
_entity_poly.entity_id
_entity_poly.type
_entity_poly.pdbx_seq_one_letter_code
_entity_poly.pdbx_strand_id
1 'polypeptide(L)'
;MLTQAWDKGYECPQCEKNLTLDEDFSNRTWLCAKCSNPIHIHVADDKGNAYTLVRKPARLLQLRDLVLLGAKLDKDYPVLSSQSAGKGQWRLALKEYRAITVDADQHYSVIIGGWSGTPSY
;
A
#
# COMPACT_ATOMS: atom_id res chain seq x y z
N MET A 1 9.27 -4.43 0.58
CA MET A 1 7.86 -4.30 0.16
C MET A 1 7.07 -5.35 0.93
N LEU A 2 5.85 -5.03 1.37
CA LEU A 2 4.99 -6.03 2.00
C LEU A 2 4.66 -7.11 0.98
N THR A 3 4.90 -8.36 1.34
CA THR A 3 4.53 -9.51 0.52
C THR A 3 3.00 -9.61 0.47
N GLN A 4 2.43 -10.03 -0.66
CA GLN A 4 0.99 -10.30 -0.78
C GLN A 4 0.49 -11.43 0.15
N ALA A 5 1.38 -12.04 0.94
CA ALA A 5 1.09 -13.12 1.87
C ALA A 5 0.00 -12.80 2.92
N TRP A 6 -0.22 -11.51 3.22
CA TRP A 6 -1.26 -11.08 4.16
C TRP A 6 -2.52 -10.56 3.49
N ASP A 7 -2.55 -10.46 2.16
CA ASP A 7 -3.68 -9.96 1.40
C ASP A 7 -4.85 -10.96 1.56
N LYS A 8 -5.98 -10.49 2.10
CA LYS A 8 -7.23 -11.26 2.30
C LYS A 8 -8.26 -10.98 1.21
N GLY A 9 -8.15 -9.84 0.55
CA GLY A 9 -9.06 -9.46 -0.52
C GLY A 9 -8.71 -8.13 -1.14
N TYR A 10 -9.28 -7.88 -2.31
CA TYR A 10 -9.13 -6.66 -3.08
C TYR A 10 -10.51 -6.15 -3.41
N GLU A 11 -10.75 -4.84 -3.22
CA GLU A 11 -12.00 -4.21 -3.62
C GLU A 11 -11.71 -2.90 -4.36
N CYS A 12 -12.57 -2.54 -5.30
CA CYS A 12 -12.61 -1.19 -5.84
C CYS A 12 -13.70 -0.40 -5.11
N PRO A 13 -13.35 0.60 -4.29
CA PRO A 13 -14.36 1.39 -3.56
C PRO A 13 -15.25 2.22 -4.51
N GLN A 14 -14.76 2.55 -5.71
CA GLN A 14 -15.51 3.32 -6.70
C GLN A 14 -16.45 2.46 -7.55
N CYS A 15 -16.11 1.19 -7.76
CA CYS A 15 -16.98 0.26 -8.48
C CYS A 15 -17.82 -0.60 -7.54
N GLU A 16 -17.61 -0.48 -6.22
CA GLU A 16 -18.25 -1.27 -5.17
C GLU A 16 -18.21 -2.78 -5.46
N LYS A 17 -17.04 -3.25 -5.92
CA LYS A 17 -16.84 -4.63 -6.40
C LYS A 17 -15.55 -5.22 -5.84
N ASN A 18 -15.63 -6.49 -5.43
CA ASN A 18 -14.44 -7.31 -5.19
C ASN A 18 -13.69 -7.57 -6.50
N LEU A 19 -12.36 -7.59 -6.43
CA LEU A 19 -11.49 -7.68 -7.58
C LEU A 19 -10.62 -8.93 -7.53
N THR A 20 -10.38 -9.50 -8.71
CA THR A 20 -9.39 -10.55 -8.92
C THR A 20 -8.11 -9.95 -9.50
N LEU A 21 -6.95 -10.38 -8.99
CA LEU A 21 -5.66 -10.00 -9.56
C LEU A 21 -5.52 -10.55 -10.99
N ASP A 22 -4.93 -9.75 -11.87
CA ASP A 22 -4.72 -10.02 -13.30
C ASP A 22 -5.98 -10.00 -14.18
N GLU A 23 -7.18 -10.10 -13.60
CA GLU A 23 -8.46 -9.89 -14.31
C GLU A 23 -8.97 -8.45 -14.16
N ASP A 24 -9.07 -7.97 -12.92
CA ASP A 24 -9.69 -6.68 -12.59
C ASP A 24 -8.67 -5.58 -12.26
N PHE A 25 -7.42 -5.93 -11.97
CA PHE A 25 -6.32 -5.00 -11.69
C PHE A 25 -4.96 -5.67 -11.90
N SER A 26 -3.89 -4.88 -11.96
CA SER A 26 -2.51 -5.39 -12.07
C SER A 26 -1.67 -5.03 -10.84
N ASN A 27 -0.81 -5.97 -10.42
CA ASN A 27 0.20 -5.74 -9.38
C ASN A 27 1.31 -4.74 -9.76
N ARG A 28 1.30 -4.22 -10.99
CA ARG A 28 2.18 -3.14 -11.44
C ARG A 28 1.66 -1.76 -11.06
N THR A 29 0.35 -1.57 -11.12
CA THR A 29 -0.30 -0.25 -10.96
C THR A 29 -1.13 -0.15 -9.70
N TRP A 30 -1.70 -1.27 -9.23
CA TRP A 30 -2.64 -1.30 -8.09
C TRP A 30 -3.87 -0.41 -8.31
N LEU A 31 -4.28 -0.26 -9.57
CA LEU A 31 -5.45 0.48 -9.99
C LEU A 31 -6.48 -0.47 -10.59
N CYS A 32 -7.75 -0.20 -10.32
CA CYS A 32 -8.86 -0.91 -10.94
C CYS A 32 -8.81 -0.71 -12.47
N ALA A 33 -8.84 -1.79 -13.24
CA ALA A 33 -8.79 -1.74 -14.71
C ALA A 33 -9.99 -1.01 -15.32
N LYS A 34 -11.13 -0.97 -14.62
CA LYS A 34 -12.37 -0.33 -15.09
C LYS A 34 -12.37 1.19 -14.91
N CYS A 35 -11.98 1.67 -13.73
CA CYS A 35 -12.11 3.10 -13.37
C CYS A 35 -10.77 3.80 -13.10
N SER A 36 -9.65 3.08 -13.14
CA SER A 36 -8.30 3.58 -12.85
C SER A 36 -8.10 4.17 -11.45
N ASN A 37 -9.04 3.98 -10.52
CA ASN A 37 -8.89 4.39 -9.12
C ASN A 37 -8.06 3.37 -8.33
N PRO A 38 -7.35 3.81 -7.27
CA PRO A 38 -6.66 2.91 -6.35
C PRO A 38 -7.61 1.86 -5.78
N ILE A 39 -7.14 0.61 -5.76
CA ILE A 39 -7.88 -0.47 -5.10
C ILE A 39 -7.59 -0.46 -3.61
N HIS A 40 -8.56 -0.87 -2.83
CA HIS A 40 -8.34 -1.21 -1.43
C HIS A 40 -7.85 -2.65 -1.33
N ILE A 41 -6.88 -2.86 -0.46
CA ILE A 41 -6.29 -4.15 -0.17
C ILE A 41 -6.55 -4.42 1.30
N HIS A 42 -7.35 -5.44 1.60
CA HIS A 42 -7.58 -5.87 2.97
C HIS A 42 -6.46 -6.81 3.37
N VAL A 43 -5.80 -6.53 4.48
CA VAL A 43 -4.77 -7.39 5.04
C VAL A 43 -5.12 -7.76 6.46
N ALA A 44 -4.75 -8.99 6.85
CA ALA A 44 -4.79 -9.40 8.25
C ALA A 44 -3.69 -10.42 8.56
N ASP A 45 -3.13 -10.34 9.77
CA ASP A 45 -2.17 -11.32 10.30
C ASP A 45 -2.78 -12.25 11.36
N ASP A 46 -2.05 -13.30 11.72
CA ASP A 46 -2.50 -14.30 12.70
C ASP A 46 -2.53 -13.76 14.15
N LYS A 47 -2.08 -12.52 14.37
CA LYS A 47 -2.12 -11.83 15.67
C LYS A 47 -3.36 -10.96 15.82
N GLY A 48 -4.22 -10.92 14.81
CA GLY A 48 -5.45 -10.14 14.81
C GLY A 48 -5.27 -8.69 14.34
N ASN A 49 -4.10 -8.31 13.81
CA ASN A 49 -3.95 -7.01 13.16
C ASN A 49 -4.67 -7.06 11.81
N ALA A 50 -5.52 -6.07 11.53
CA ALA A 50 -6.32 -6.01 10.32
C ALA A 50 -6.43 -4.58 9.79
N TYR A 51 -6.05 -4.36 8.54
CA TYR A 51 -5.98 -3.04 7.91
C TYR A 51 -6.55 -3.05 6.50
N THR A 52 -7.05 -1.88 6.10
CA THR A 52 -7.29 -1.56 4.69
C THR A 52 -6.14 -0.68 4.21
N LEU A 53 -5.52 -1.09 3.11
CA LEU A 53 -4.36 -0.47 2.53
C LEU A 53 -4.63 0.01 1.10
N VAL A 54 -3.83 0.96 0.63
CA VAL A 54 -3.60 1.22 -0.80
C VAL A 54 -2.12 1.07 -1.08
N ARG A 55 -1.74 0.71 -2.32
CA ARG A 55 -0.34 0.73 -2.75
C ARG A 55 -0.08 1.95 -3.60
N LYS A 56 0.74 2.88 -3.10
CA LYS A 56 1.11 4.13 -3.80
C LYS A 56 2.56 4.06 -4.24
N PRO A 57 2.93 4.54 -5.44
CA PRO A 57 4.33 4.73 -5.80
C PRO A 57 4.98 5.77 -4.87
N ALA A 58 6.28 5.66 -4.64
CA ALA A 58 7.01 6.52 -3.71
C ALA A 58 6.74 8.01 -3.97
N ARG A 59 6.70 8.41 -5.25
CA ARG A 59 6.45 9.79 -5.66
C ARG A 59 5.07 10.36 -5.29
N LEU A 60 4.09 9.50 -4.97
CA LEU A 60 2.75 9.91 -4.56
C LEU A 60 2.52 9.78 -3.05
N LEU A 61 3.53 9.37 -2.28
CA LEU A 61 3.45 9.36 -0.82
C LEU A 61 3.40 10.79 -0.27
N GLN A 62 2.51 11.02 0.68
CA GLN A 62 2.30 12.32 1.31
C GLN A 62 2.82 12.34 2.74
N LEU A 63 3.10 13.55 3.26
CA LEU A 63 3.46 13.75 4.67
C LEU A 63 2.40 13.11 5.58
N ARG A 64 2.84 12.32 6.57
CA ARG A 64 2.02 11.53 7.51
C ARG A 64 1.29 10.32 6.94
N ASP A 65 1.45 9.96 5.67
CA ASP A 65 1.04 8.63 5.19
C ASP A 65 1.69 7.55 6.09
N LEU A 66 0.91 6.56 6.52
CA LEU A 66 1.40 5.49 7.40
C LEU A 66 1.83 4.29 6.54
N VAL A 67 3.13 4.08 6.41
CA VAL A 67 3.70 3.05 5.53
C VAL A 67 4.02 1.79 6.32
N LEU A 68 3.58 0.63 5.83
CA LEU A 68 4.02 -0.67 6.33
C LEU A 68 5.24 -1.15 5.55
N LEU A 69 6.27 -1.62 6.27
CA LEU A 69 7.50 -2.17 5.70
C LEU A 69 7.72 -3.62 6.14
N GLY A 70 8.38 -4.41 5.27
CA GLY A 70 8.75 -5.79 5.57
C GLY A 70 7.59 -6.76 5.44
N ALA A 71 7.70 -7.95 6.05
CA ALA A 71 6.73 -9.03 5.92
C ALA A 71 5.78 -9.15 7.13
N LYS A 72 5.68 -8.13 7.98
CA LYS A 72 4.85 -8.15 9.20
C LYS A 72 3.94 -6.92 9.25
N LEU A 73 2.78 -7.05 9.87
CA LEU A 73 1.79 -5.97 10.06
C LEU A 73 1.90 -5.33 11.46
N ASP A 74 3.09 -5.36 12.08
CA ASP A 74 3.30 -5.00 13.49
C ASP A 74 3.87 -3.59 13.70
N LYS A 75 4.30 -2.90 12.64
CA LYS A 75 4.80 -1.54 12.73
C LYS A 75 4.56 -0.75 11.45
N ASP A 76 3.93 0.42 11.61
CA ASP A 76 3.83 1.46 10.59
C ASP A 76 4.87 2.55 10.80
N TYR A 77 5.17 3.25 9.72
CA TYR A 77 6.16 4.32 9.68
C TYR A 77 5.56 5.56 9.00
N PRO A 78 5.30 6.63 9.74
CA PRO A 78 4.83 7.89 9.17
C PRO A 78 5.85 8.46 8.17
N VAL A 79 5.38 8.85 7.00
CA VAL A 79 6.19 9.58 6.01
C VAL A 79 6.51 10.97 6.54
N LEU A 80 7.81 11.31 6.55
CA LEU A 80 8.33 12.64 6.87
C LEU A 80 8.59 13.46 5.61
N SER A 81 9.06 12.82 4.53
CA SER A 81 9.19 13.45 3.22
C SER A 81 9.27 12.41 2.10
N SER A 82 8.80 12.77 0.91
CA SER A 82 8.94 11.98 -0.30
C SER A 82 9.19 12.91 -1.49
N GLN A 83 10.41 12.94 -1.99
CA GLN A 83 10.82 13.95 -2.98
C GLN A 83 11.97 13.47 -3.87
N SER A 84 12.10 14.09 -5.03
CA SER A 84 13.27 13.92 -5.90
C SER A 84 14.54 14.33 -5.16
N ALA A 85 15.57 13.48 -5.24
CA ALA A 85 16.92 13.75 -4.77
C ALA A 85 17.86 14.22 -5.89
N GLY A 86 17.33 14.43 -7.10
CA GLY A 86 18.11 14.72 -8.30
C GLY A 86 18.66 13.46 -8.98
N LYS A 87 19.12 13.61 -10.23
CA LYS A 87 19.67 12.51 -11.06
C LYS A 87 18.80 11.25 -11.12
N GLY A 88 17.47 11.42 -11.14
CA GLY A 88 16.51 10.31 -11.18
C GLY A 88 16.35 9.52 -9.87
N GLN A 89 17.01 9.95 -8.79
CA GLN A 89 16.87 9.31 -7.48
C GLN A 89 15.68 9.89 -6.70
N TRP A 90 14.96 9.04 -5.98
CA TRP A 90 13.88 9.46 -5.09
C TRP A 90 14.25 9.21 -3.63
N ARG A 91 14.07 10.20 -2.76
CA ARG A 91 14.35 10.10 -1.33
C ARG A 91 13.05 10.04 -0.54
N LEU A 92 12.88 8.96 0.21
CA LEU A 92 11.76 8.73 1.11
C LEU A 92 12.29 8.72 2.56
N ALA A 93 11.83 9.66 3.38
CA ALA A 93 12.14 9.70 4.80
C ALA A 93 10.95 9.21 5.62
N LEU A 94 11.20 8.23 6.49
CA LEU A 94 10.20 7.61 7.35
C LEU A 94 10.58 7.83 8.82
N LYS A 95 9.60 8.25 9.63
CA LYS A 95 9.79 8.44 11.07
C LYS A 95 10.10 7.09 11.73
N GLU A 96 11.04 7.08 12.68
CA GLU A 96 11.46 5.87 13.43
C GLU A 96 12.03 4.72 12.58
N TYR A 97 12.43 5.01 11.35
CA TYR A 97 13.18 4.09 10.50
C TYR A 97 14.45 4.76 10.01
N ARG A 98 14.44 5.32 8.80
CA ARG A 98 15.54 6.06 8.19
C ARG A 98 15.04 6.76 6.92
N ALA A 99 15.89 7.60 6.35
CA ALA A 99 15.76 8.00 4.96
C ALA A 99 16.35 6.91 4.05
N ILE A 100 15.64 6.57 2.98
CA ILE A 100 16.07 5.61 1.96
C ILE A 100 15.99 6.24 0.57
N THR A 101 16.91 5.81 -0.31
CA THR A 101 16.84 6.12 -1.74
C THR A 101 16.13 4.97 -2.44
N VAL A 102 15.12 5.28 -3.23
CA VAL A 102 14.18 4.33 -3.84
C VAL A 102 13.89 4.72 -5.28
N ASP A 103 13.31 3.81 -6.04
CA ASP A 103 12.71 4.17 -7.33
C ASP A 103 11.42 4.99 -7.09
N ALA A 104 11.19 6.03 -7.90
CA ALA A 104 10.01 6.89 -7.78
C ALA A 104 8.70 6.13 -7.99
N ASP A 105 8.73 5.05 -8.78
CA ASP A 105 7.64 4.14 -9.10
C ASP A 105 7.56 2.91 -8.18
N GLN A 106 8.48 2.78 -7.23
CA GLN A 106 8.39 1.71 -6.23
C GLN A 106 7.15 1.90 -5.36
N HIS A 107 6.29 0.89 -5.30
CA HIS A 107 5.05 0.95 -4.54
C HIS A 107 5.24 0.61 -3.05
N TYR A 108 4.53 1.34 -2.21
CA TYR A 108 4.48 1.19 -0.76
C TYR A 108 3.06 0.98 -0.28
N SER A 109 2.88 0.05 0.65
CA SER A 109 1.62 -0.19 1.34
C SER A 109 1.35 0.94 2.33
N VAL A 110 0.26 1.68 2.12
CA VAL A 110 -0.17 2.81 2.96
C VAL A 110 -1.48 2.45 3.63
N ILE A 111 -1.54 2.58 4.95
CA ILE A 111 -2.76 2.35 5.73
C ILE A 111 -3.74 3.49 5.49
N ILE A 112 -4.98 3.14 5.16
CA ILE A 112 -6.08 4.10 5.00
C ILE A 112 -7.23 3.86 5.98
N GLY A 113 -7.21 2.75 6.72
CA GLY A 113 -8.19 2.45 7.77
C GLY A 113 -7.96 1.09 8.42
N GLY A 114 -8.70 0.82 9.49
CA GLY A 114 -8.82 -0.53 10.05
C GLY A 114 -9.76 -1.38 9.20
N TRP A 115 -9.54 -2.69 9.18
CA TRP A 115 -10.44 -3.65 8.54
C TRP A 115 -11.11 -4.52 9.58
N SER A 116 -12.45 -4.56 9.58
CA SER A 116 -13.26 -5.39 10.47
C SER A 116 -14.06 -6.46 9.72
N GLY A 117 -13.75 -6.68 8.43
CA GLY A 117 -14.46 -7.63 7.59
C GLY A 117 -14.12 -9.08 7.93
N THR A 118 -15.08 -9.97 7.71
CA THR A 118 -14.84 -11.42 7.69
C THR A 118 -14.20 -11.81 6.35
N PRO A 119 -13.12 -12.61 6.33
CA PRO A 119 -12.57 -13.11 5.07
C PRO A 119 -13.65 -13.90 4.32
N SER A 120 -14.01 -13.46 3.13
CA SER A 120 -14.80 -14.27 2.19
C SER A 120 -13.84 -15.26 1.52
N TYR A 121 -13.92 -16.52 1.93
CA TYR A 121 -13.22 -17.66 1.30
C TYR A 121 -13.93 -18.11 0.02
#